data_AF-A0AAE1PVM8-F1
#
_entry.id   AF-A0AAE1PVM8-F1
#
_cell.length_a   1.000
_cell.length_b   1.000
_cell.length_c   1.000
_cell.angle_alpha   90.00
_cell.angle_beta   90.00
_cell.angle_gamma   90.00
#
_symmetry.space_group_name_H-M   'P 1'
#
loop_
_entity.id
_entity.type
_entity.pdbx_description
1 polymer ?
#
loop_
_entity_poly.entity_id
_entity_poly.type
_entity_poly.pdbx_seq_one_letter_code
_entity_poly.pdbx_strand_id
1 'polypeptide(L)'
;MIAQHNTTQSGYKVSATQHNTTQSGYKVAATQHNTTQSGYKVSATQHNTTQSGYKVAATQHNTTQSGYKVAATQHNTTQSGYKVAATQHNTTQSGYKVAATQHNTTQSGYKVAATQHNTTQSGYKVSATQHNTTQSGYKVAATQHNTTQSGYKVSATQHNTTQSGYKVAATQHNTTQSGYLHTALPSG
;
A
#
# COMPACT_ATOMS: atom_id res chain seq x y z
N MET A 1 28.77 28.54 -0.18
CA MET A 1 28.76 27.12 0.25
C MET A 1 27.55 26.93 1.15
N ILE A 2 26.64 25.99 0.86
CA ILE A 2 25.54 25.68 1.79
C ILE A 2 26.10 24.70 2.82
N ALA A 3 26.15 25.10 4.09
CA ALA A 3 26.57 24.23 5.17
C ALA A 3 25.56 23.09 5.36
N GLN A 4 25.91 21.87 4.94
CA GLN A 4 25.13 20.67 5.22
C GLN A 4 25.34 20.26 6.69
N HIS A 5 24.50 20.77 7.58
CA HIS A 5 24.51 20.42 8.99
C HIS A 5 23.94 19.02 9.23
N ASN A 6 24.77 18.01 8.99
CA ASN A 6 24.49 16.63 9.39
C ASN A 6 24.39 16.55 10.92
N THR A 7 23.17 16.33 11.46
CA THR A 7 22.95 16.25 12.91
C THR A 7 22.37 14.91 13.34
N THR A 8 22.92 14.37 14.43
CA THR A 8 22.46 13.13 15.08
C THR A 8 21.92 13.44 16.47
N GLN A 9 20.71 12.95 16.79
CA GLN A 9 20.08 13.18 18.10
C GLN A 9 19.40 11.91 18.62
N SER A 10 19.51 11.65 19.93
CA SER A 10 18.82 10.55 20.61
C SER A 10 18.16 11.03 21.91
N GLY A 11 17.02 10.45 22.29
CA GLY A 11 16.38 10.77 23.58
C GLY A 11 14.92 10.35 23.73
N TYR A 12 14.30 10.73 24.85
CA TYR A 12 12.88 10.41 25.09
C TYR A 12 11.91 11.21 24.20
N LYS A 13 12.25 12.48 23.93
CA LYS A 13 11.61 13.34 22.93
C LYS A 13 12.70 14.00 22.11
N VAL A 14 12.61 13.90 20.78
CA VAL A 14 13.57 14.48 19.83
C VAL A 14 12.82 15.29 18.79
N SER A 15 13.30 16.51 18.50
CA SER A 15 12.76 17.36 17.44
C SER A 15 13.83 18.27 16.86
N ALA A 16 13.85 18.43 15.53
CA ALA A 16 14.76 19.37 14.86
C ALA A 16 14.27 19.82 13.48
N THR A 17 14.81 20.95 13.02
CA THR A 17 14.57 21.56 11.70
C THR A 17 15.93 21.86 11.08
N GLN A 18 16.47 20.94 10.27
CA GLN A 18 17.81 20.98 9.69
C GLN A 18 17.84 20.28 8.31
N HIS A 19 19.00 20.25 7.66
CA HIS A 19 19.24 19.61 6.38
C HIS A 19 20.21 18.42 6.57
N ASN A 20 19.73 17.19 6.34
CA ASN A 20 20.35 15.90 6.71
C ASN A 20 20.33 15.61 8.24
N THR A 21 19.43 14.74 8.73
CA THR A 21 19.53 14.24 10.14
C THR A 21 19.27 12.76 10.35
N THR A 22 19.84 12.26 11.45
CA THR A 22 19.53 10.97 12.05
C THR A 22 18.95 11.17 13.44
N GLN A 23 17.73 10.67 13.71
CA GLN A 23 17.06 10.87 14.99
C GLN A 23 16.51 9.56 15.56
N SER A 24 16.73 9.30 16.85
CA SER A 24 16.20 8.11 17.54
C SER A 24 15.52 8.45 18.88
N GLY A 25 14.39 7.81 19.20
CA GLY A 25 13.76 8.08 20.50
C GLY A 25 12.38 7.48 20.77
N TYR A 26 11.81 7.78 21.94
CA TYR A 26 10.43 7.36 22.24
C TYR A 26 9.40 8.21 21.45
N LYS A 27 9.67 9.50 21.25
CA LYS A 27 8.92 10.40 20.36
C LYS A 27 9.91 11.19 19.49
N VAL A 28 9.78 11.10 18.17
CA VAL A 28 10.58 11.82 17.17
C VAL A 28 9.65 12.64 16.28
N ALA A 29 9.94 13.93 16.09
CA ALA A 29 9.16 14.82 15.23
C ALA A 29 10.08 15.78 14.44
N ALA A 30 10.00 15.86 13.11
CA ALA A 30 10.90 16.76 12.37
C ALA A 30 10.40 17.23 10.98
N THR A 31 10.84 18.42 10.59
CA THR A 31 10.50 19.12 9.34
C THR A 31 11.79 19.53 8.62
N GLN A 32 12.18 18.82 7.57
CA GLN A 32 13.58 18.73 7.09
C GLN A 32 13.69 18.25 5.63
N HIS A 33 14.92 18.25 5.11
CA HIS A 33 15.31 17.63 3.85
C HIS A 33 16.33 16.51 4.12
N ASN A 34 16.11 15.30 3.57
CA ASN A 34 16.86 14.06 3.82
C ASN A 34 16.93 13.63 5.30
N THR A 35 16.12 12.67 5.77
CA THR A 35 16.28 12.15 7.15
C THR A 35 16.14 10.65 7.32
N THR A 36 16.77 10.16 8.40
CA THR A 36 16.58 8.83 8.97
C THR A 36 16.02 8.96 10.38
N GLN A 37 14.86 8.35 10.66
CA GLN A 37 14.21 8.44 11.98
C GLN A 37 13.82 7.06 12.52
N SER A 38 14.04 6.84 13.82
CA SER A 38 13.64 5.61 14.51
C SER A 38 12.96 5.89 15.85
N GLY A 39 11.89 5.16 16.20
CA GLY A 39 11.29 5.35 17.51
C GLY A 39 9.96 4.67 17.82
N TYR A 40 9.44 4.89 19.03
CA TYR A 40 8.10 4.38 19.37
C TYR A 40 6.98 5.19 18.70
N LYS A 41 7.16 6.52 18.58
CA LYS A 41 6.33 7.40 17.74
C LYS A 41 7.23 8.27 16.88
N VAL A 42 7.04 8.24 15.57
CA VAL A 42 7.77 9.03 14.57
C VAL A 42 6.76 9.83 13.74
N SER A 43 7.01 11.12 13.54
CA SER A 43 6.16 12.01 12.74
C SER A 43 6.99 13.00 11.94
N ALA A 44 6.70 13.19 10.64
CA ALA A 44 7.56 14.03 9.81
C ALA A 44 6.90 14.63 8.55
N THR A 45 7.27 15.88 8.23
CA THR A 45 6.83 16.62 7.02
C THR A 45 8.04 17.13 6.25
N GLN A 46 8.43 16.46 5.16
CA GLN A 46 9.80 16.47 4.63
C GLN A 46 9.90 16.08 3.14
N HIS A 47 11.12 16.13 2.60
CA HIS A 47 11.49 15.59 1.29
C HIS A 47 12.62 14.55 1.47
N ASN A 48 12.48 13.37 0.87
CA ASN A 48 13.36 12.18 1.01
C ASN A 48 13.53 11.69 2.47
N THR A 49 12.79 10.67 2.92
CA THR A 49 13.02 10.10 4.27
C THR A 49 12.96 8.59 4.40
N THR A 50 13.65 8.08 5.42
CA THR A 50 13.55 6.72 5.94
C THR A 50 13.06 6.76 7.38
N GLN A 51 11.94 6.09 7.69
CA GLN A 51 11.34 6.10 9.03
C GLN A 51 11.06 4.68 9.52
N SER A 52 11.28 4.45 10.81
CA SER A 52 11.08 3.15 11.47
C SER A 52 10.43 3.33 12.84
N GLY A 53 9.44 2.51 13.20
CA GLY A 53 8.89 2.60 14.54
C GLY A 53 7.63 1.83 14.88
N TYR A 54 7.14 1.98 16.11
CA TYR A 54 5.85 1.38 16.50
C TYR A 54 4.66 2.16 15.90
N LYS A 55 4.76 3.48 15.80
CA LYS A 55 3.82 4.36 15.07
C LYS A 55 4.62 5.33 14.20
N VAL A 56 4.36 5.35 12.89
CA VAL A 56 4.99 6.23 11.90
C VAL A 56 3.89 6.99 11.16
N ALA A 57 4.03 8.32 11.05
CA ALA A 57 3.06 9.19 10.38
C ALA A 57 3.77 10.29 9.55
N ALA A 58 3.47 10.43 8.24
CA ALA A 58 4.27 11.33 7.41
C ALA A 58 3.55 11.94 6.18
N THR A 59 3.83 13.22 5.90
CA THR A 59 3.29 13.99 4.76
C THR A 59 4.42 14.60 3.94
N GLN A 60 4.81 13.99 2.81
CA GLN A 60 6.15 14.13 2.21
C GLN A 60 6.20 13.83 0.70
N HIS A 61 7.39 13.96 0.12
CA HIS A 61 7.76 13.51 -1.22
C HIS A 61 8.95 12.54 -1.12
N ASN A 62 8.85 11.35 -1.74
CA ASN A 62 9.79 10.22 -1.68
C ASN A 62 10.05 9.69 -0.25
N THR A 63 9.41 8.58 0.19
CA THR A 63 9.77 7.97 1.49
C THR A 63 9.76 6.44 1.55
N THR A 64 10.56 5.93 2.50
CA THR A 64 10.53 4.55 2.98
C THR A 64 10.08 4.55 4.45
N GLN A 65 9.03 3.79 4.78
CA GLN A 65 8.47 3.73 6.14
C GLN A 65 8.28 2.30 6.59
N SER A 66 8.62 2.00 7.85
CA SER A 66 8.50 0.67 8.44
C SER A 66 7.91 0.74 9.84
N GLY A 67 6.99 -0.15 10.21
CA GLY A 67 6.50 -0.16 11.59
C GLY A 67 5.29 -1.01 11.95
N TYR A 68 4.87 -0.96 13.22
CA TYR A 68 3.64 -1.64 13.63
C TYR A 68 2.37 -0.92 13.11
N LYS A 69 2.40 0.42 13.05
CA LYS A 69 1.39 1.27 12.39
C LYS A 69 2.10 2.32 11.54
N VAL A 70 1.79 2.35 10.25
CA VAL A 70 2.32 3.30 9.26
C VAL A 70 1.14 4.03 8.60
N ALA A 71 1.20 5.36 8.52
CA ALA A 71 0.18 6.21 7.91
C ALA A 71 0.81 7.36 7.11
N ALA A 72 0.46 7.55 5.83
CA ALA A 72 1.12 8.60 5.04
C ALA A 72 0.36 9.15 3.82
N THR A 73 0.49 10.45 3.57
CA THR A 73 -0.13 11.22 2.46
C THR A 73 0.94 11.92 1.63
N GLN A 74 1.31 11.38 0.46
CA GLN A 74 2.61 11.63 -0.20
C GLN A 74 2.61 11.37 -1.71
N HIS A 75 3.75 11.64 -2.34
CA HIS A 75 4.09 11.23 -3.70
C HIS A 75 5.34 10.33 -3.65
N ASN A 76 5.30 9.17 -4.31
CA ASN A 76 6.30 8.08 -4.30
C ASN A 76 6.63 7.51 -2.90
N THR A 77 6.07 6.35 -2.50
CA THR A 77 6.52 5.68 -1.24
C THR A 77 6.61 4.17 -1.25
N THR A 78 7.48 3.68 -0.36
CA THR A 78 7.58 2.28 0.07
C THR A 78 7.18 2.18 1.54
N GLN A 79 6.23 1.31 1.88
CA GLN A 79 5.73 1.14 3.25
C GLN A 79 5.69 -0.33 3.66
N SER A 80 6.11 -0.63 4.89
CA SER A 80 6.04 -1.97 5.47
C SER A 80 5.49 -1.93 6.90
N GLY A 81 4.62 -2.89 7.26
CA GLY A 81 4.18 -2.95 8.65
C GLY A 81 3.06 -3.90 9.03
N TYR A 82 2.69 -3.91 10.31
CA TYR A 82 1.52 -4.69 10.74
C TYR A 82 0.20 -4.04 10.30
N LYS A 83 0.14 -2.70 10.28
CA LYS A 83 -0.95 -1.89 9.74
C LYS A 83 -0.38 -0.75 8.89
N VAL A 84 -0.77 -0.68 7.63
CA VAL A 84 -0.32 0.31 6.64
C VAL A 84 -1.55 1.01 6.05
N ALA A 85 -1.53 2.35 6.02
CA ALA A 85 -2.62 3.18 5.50
C ALA A 85 -2.07 4.37 4.69
N ALA A 86 -2.50 4.58 3.44
CA ALA A 86 -1.90 5.64 2.61
C ALA A 86 -2.78 6.23 1.48
N THR A 87 -2.68 7.54 1.28
CA THR A 87 -3.41 8.30 0.24
C THR A 87 -2.42 9.07 -0.63
N GLN A 88 -2.09 8.57 -1.82
CA GLN A 88 -0.85 8.91 -2.55
C GLN A 88 -0.89 8.68 -4.06
N HIS A 89 0.17 9.12 -4.73
CA HIS A 89 0.51 8.81 -6.12
C HIS A 89 1.82 7.98 -6.14
N ASN A 90 1.82 6.84 -6.85
CA ASN A 90 2.89 5.84 -6.95
C ASN A 90 3.32 5.22 -5.60
N THR A 91 2.86 4.02 -5.23
CA THR A 91 3.39 3.35 -4.00
C THR A 91 3.57 1.83 -4.06
N THR A 92 4.44 1.35 -3.15
CA THR A 92 4.62 -0.05 -2.79
C THR A 92 4.30 -0.22 -1.30
N GLN A 93 3.40 -1.15 -0.96
CA GLN A 93 2.96 -1.38 0.41
C GLN A 93 3.01 -2.87 0.76
N SER A 94 3.44 -3.18 1.99
CA SER A 94 3.53 -4.54 2.51
C SER A 94 3.04 -4.61 3.95
N GLY A 95 2.25 -5.63 4.32
CA GLY A 95 1.87 -5.77 5.73
C GLY A 95 0.81 -6.77 6.12
N TYR A 96 0.53 -6.91 7.42
CA TYR A 96 -0.57 -7.78 7.86
C TYR A 96 -1.95 -7.18 7.50
N LYS A 97 -2.08 -5.85 7.56
CA LYS A 97 -3.23 -5.09 7.06
C LYS A 97 -2.75 -3.90 6.24
N VAL A 98 -3.20 -3.79 4.99
CA VAL A 98 -2.85 -2.73 4.04
C VAL A 98 -4.14 -2.09 3.51
N ALA A 99 -4.22 -0.76 3.55
CA ALA A 99 -5.37 0.02 3.07
C ALA A 99 -4.90 1.27 2.30
N ALA A 100 -5.42 1.55 1.10
CA ALA A 100 -5.00 2.73 0.35
C ALA A 100 -5.99 3.32 -0.66
N THR A 101 -5.86 4.62 -0.93
CA THR A 101 -6.67 5.37 -1.92
C THR A 101 -5.76 6.18 -2.84
N GLN A 102 -5.48 5.70 -4.06
CA GLN A 102 -4.26 6.07 -4.81
C GLN A 102 -4.33 5.96 -6.33
N HIS A 103 -3.33 6.53 -7.00
CA HIS A 103 -3.02 6.33 -8.41
C HIS A 103 -1.68 5.57 -8.54
N ASN A 104 -1.66 4.47 -9.29
CA ASN A 104 -0.54 3.52 -9.48
C ASN A 104 0.00 2.89 -8.18
N THR A 105 -0.39 1.66 -7.79
CA THR A 105 0.28 0.98 -6.65
C THR A 105 0.52 -0.52 -6.76
N THR A 106 1.41 -0.99 -5.90
CA THR A 106 1.64 -2.40 -5.57
C THR A 106 1.38 -2.62 -4.08
N GLN A 107 0.55 -3.60 -3.73
CA GLN A 107 0.20 -3.91 -2.35
C GLN A 107 0.33 -5.40 -2.05
N SER A 108 0.84 -5.74 -0.87
CA SER A 108 1.05 -7.13 -0.43
C SER A 108 0.66 -7.31 1.03
N GLY A 109 0.00 -8.41 1.40
CA GLY A 109 -0.32 -8.62 2.81
C GLY A 109 -1.22 -9.78 3.20
N TYR A 110 -1.52 -9.90 4.49
CA TYR A 110 -2.55 -10.87 4.92
C TYR A 110 -3.96 -10.36 4.64
N LYS A 111 -4.18 -9.04 4.75
CA LYS A 111 -5.40 -8.33 4.35
C LYS A 111 -5.02 -7.08 3.54
N VAL A 112 -5.47 -6.97 2.30
CA VAL A 112 -5.26 -5.81 1.42
C VAL A 112 -6.61 -5.25 0.97
N ALA A 113 -6.77 -3.93 1.03
CA ALA A 113 -7.96 -3.21 0.56
C ALA A 113 -7.52 -1.94 -0.18
N ALA A 114 -8.10 -1.63 -1.36
CA ALA A 114 -7.85 -0.32 -1.98
C ALA A 114 -8.85 0.20 -3.01
N THR A 115 -8.91 1.52 -3.13
CA THR A 115 -9.72 2.28 -4.10
C THR A 115 -8.80 3.10 -4.99
N GLN A 116 -8.62 2.74 -6.27
CA GLN A 116 -7.47 3.22 -7.05
C GLN A 116 -7.67 3.31 -8.57
N HIS A 117 -6.67 3.84 -9.25
CA HIS A 117 -6.46 3.74 -10.70
C HIS A 117 -5.08 3.09 -10.94
N ASN A 118 -5.04 1.98 -11.68
CA ASN A 118 -3.91 1.06 -11.92
C ASN A 118 -3.31 0.43 -10.64
N THR A 119 -3.59 -0.85 -10.35
CA THR A 119 -3.01 -1.50 -9.15
C THR A 119 -2.68 -2.98 -9.31
N THR A 120 -1.65 -3.42 -8.59
CA THR A 120 -1.37 -4.82 -8.28
C THR A 120 -1.56 -5.08 -6.79
N GLN A 121 -2.31 -6.12 -6.42
CA GLN A 121 -2.52 -6.52 -5.03
C GLN A 121 -2.22 -8.01 -4.81
N SER A 122 -1.71 -8.40 -3.63
CA SER A 122 -1.42 -9.79 -3.28
C SER A 122 -1.67 -10.07 -1.81
N GLY A 123 -2.29 -11.22 -1.47
CA GLY A 123 -2.55 -11.54 -0.08
C GLY A 123 -3.57 -12.63 0.23
N TYR A 124 -3.59 -13.07 1.49
CA TYR A 124 -4.54 -14.11 1.94
C TYR A 124 -6.01 -13.64 1.81
N LYS A 125 -6.27 -12.35 2.02
CA LYS A 125 -7.53 -11.68 1.72
C LYS A 125 -7.23 -10.38 0.99
N VAL A 126 -7.78 -10.19 -0.21
CA VAL A 126 -7.53 -8.99 -1.02
C VAL A 126 -8.85 -8.50 -1.62
N SER A 127 -9.01 -7.19 -1.75
CA SER A 127 -10.26 -6.55 -2.17
C SER A 127 -9.96 -5.18 -2.77
N ALA A 128 -10.67 -4.81 -3.85
CA ALA A 128 -10.52 -3.49 -4.43
C ALA A 128 -11.77 -2.92 -5.10
N THR A 129 -11.66 -1.68 -5.55
CA THR A 129 -12.64 -0.94 -6.35
C THR A 129 -11.87 0.06 -7.21
N GLN A 130 -11.62 -0.25 -8.48
CA GLN A 130 -10.59 0.46 -9.24
C GLN A 130 -10.75 0.45 -10.77
N HIS A 131 -10.10 1.40 -11.43
CA HIS A 131 -9.84 1.32 -12.87
C HIS A 131 -8.51 0.61 -13.13
N ASN A 132 -8.53 -0.51 -13.88
CA ASN A 132 -7.41 -1.45 -14.15
C ASN A 132 -6.74 -2.09 -12.91
N THR A 133 -6.91 -3.41 -12.72
CA THR A 133 -6.32 -4.10 -11.55
C THR A 133 -5.89 -5.54 -11.81
N THR A 134 -4.84 -5.94 -11.09
CA THR A 134 -4.43 -7.32 -10.87
C THR A 134 -4.50 -7.60 -9.37
N GLN A 135 -5.09 -8.72 -8.96
CA GLN A 135 -5.13 -9.12 -7.54
C GLN A 135 -4.77 -10.60 -7.38
N SER A 136 -4.22 -11.00 -6.23
CA SER A 136 -3.57 -12.32 -5.99
C SER A 136 -3.74 -12.84 -4.55
N GLY A 137 -3.76 -14.17 -4.34
CA GLY A 137 -3.75 -14.87 -3.04
C GLY A 137 -5.11 -15.47 -2.59
N TYR A 138 -5.22 -16.00 -1.36
CA TYR A 138 -6.16 -17.10 -1.01
C TYR A 138 -7.67 -16.78 -0.99
N LYS A 139 -8.10 -15.51 -0.95
CA LYS A 139 -9.52 -15.10 -1.03
C LYS A 139 -9.59 -13.67 -1.59
N VAL A 140 -9.97 -13.49 -2.86
CA VAL A 140 -9.81 -12.19 -3.51
C VAL A 140 -10.98 -11.91 -4.43
N ALA A 141 -10.92 -10.69 -4.97
CA ALA A 141 -11.26 -10.36 -6.34
C ALA A 141 -12.54 -9.53 -6.43
N ALA A 142 -12.37 -8.21 -6.52
CA ALA A 142 -13.39 -7.25 -6.94
C ALA A 142 -12.71 -5.97 -7.50
N THR A 143 -13.21 -5.39 -8.59
CA THR A 143 -12.67 -4.20 -9.27
C THR A 143 -13.81 -3.62 -10.13
N GLN A 144 -14.02 -2.30 -10.13
CA GLN A 144 -14.87 -1.60 -11.10
C GLN A 144 -14.23 -0.24 -11.38
N HIS A 145 -13.84 0.12 -12.60
CA HIS A 145 -13.98 -0.52 -13.92
C HIS A 145 -12.58 -0.51 -14.61
N ASN A 146 -11.80 -1.60 -14.82
CA ASN A 146 -12.21 -2.98 -15.04
C ASN A 146 -11.51 -4.12 -14.28
N THR A 147 -10.41 -4.72 -14.74
CA THR A 147 -10.02 -6.13 -14.44
C THR A 147 -9.86 -6.54 -12.95
N THR A 148 -10.16 -7.79 -12.58
CA THR A 148 -10.12 -8.34 -11.19
C THR A 148 -9.61 -9.77 -11.16
N GLN A 149 -8.83 -10.20 -10.15
CA GLN A 149 -8.29 -11.57 -10.10
C GLN A 149 -8.09 -12.18 -8.67
N SER A 150 -7.89 -13.49 -8.55
CA SER A 150 -7.54 -14.34 -7.39
C SER A 150 -8.54 -14.79 -6.30
N GLY A 151 -8.13 -15.80 -5.52
CA GLY A 151 -8.74 -16.39 -4.32
C GLY A 151 -8.06 -17.71 -4.01
N TYR A 152 -8.78 -18.75 -3.56
CA TYR A 152 -8.28 -20.09 -3.84
C TYR A 152 -8.55 -20.38 -5.32
N LYS A 153 -7.90 -19.59 -6.17
CA LYS A 153 -8.06 -19.49 -7.63
C LYS A 153 -9.42 -18.89 -8.08
N VAL A 154 -10.06 -18.04 -7.25
CA VAL A 154 -11.15 -17.07 -7.60
C VAL A 154 -10.55 -15.94 -8.46
N SER A 155 -11.33 -15.01 -9.04
CA SER A 155 -10.84 -13.88 -9.86
C SER A 155 -11.91 -12.87 -10.44
N ALA A 156 -12.90 -12.31 -9.68
CA ALA A 156 -14.18 -11.65 -10.11
C ALA A 156 -14.16 -10.48 -11.14
N THR A 157 -15.13 -9.54 -11.24
CA THR A 157 -15.52 -8.58 -12.36
C THR A 157 -16.84 -8.75 -13.24
N GLN A 158 -16.86 -8.66 -14.60
CA GLN A 158 -18.01 -8.54 -15.60
C GLN A 158 -17.66 -8.03 -17.08
N HIS A 159 -17.60 -6.73 -17.45
CA HIS A 159 -16.88 -6.16 -18.63
C HIS A 159 -15.58 -5.28 -18.35
N ASN A 160 -14.70 -5.48 -17.37
CA ASN A 160 -14.76 -6.34 -16.21
C ASN A 160 -14.61 -7.85 -16.73
N THR A 161 -14.28 -8.86 -15.91
CA THR A 161 -13.79 -10.24 -16.23
C THR A 161 -14.04 -11.33 -15.10
N THR A 162 -15.26 -11.81 -14.77
CA THR A 162 -15.69 -12.30 -13.40
C THR A 162 -15.14 -13.60 -12.75
N GLN A 163 -13.92 -14.06 -13.03
CA GLN A 163 -13.34 -15.34 -12.56
C GLN A 163 -13.55 -15.64 -11.00
N SER A 164 -13.68 -16.86 -10.38
CA SER A 164 -14.62 -17.02 -9.19
C SER A 164 -14.60 -18.18 -8.10
N GLY A 165 -13.61 -19.06 -7.90
CA GLY A 165 -13.69 -20.24 -6.98
C GLY A 165 -12.50 -21.23 -7.05
N TYR A 166 -12.67 -22.47 -6.59
CA TYR A 166 -11.61 -23.49 -6.42
C TYR A 166 -11.06 -24.06 -7.75
N LYS A 167 -10.12 -23.33 -8.36
CA LYS A 167 -10.00 -23.15 -9.83
C LYS A 167 -11.31 -22.58 -10.36
N VAL A 168 -11.34 -21.34 -10.82
CA VAL A 168 -12.45 -20.82 -11.62
C VAL A 168 -11.96 -19.69 -12.51
N ALA A 169 -12.41 -19.70 -13.77
CA ALA A 169 -12.50 -18.54 -14.65
C ALA A 169 -13.97 -18.12 -14.85
N ALA A 170 -14.30 -16.91 -15.31
CA ALA A 170 -15.66 -16.49 -15.60
C ALA A 170 -15.74 -15.57 -16.86
N THR A 171 -16.70 -15.79 -17.80
CA THR A 171 -16.71 -15.17 -19.16
C THR A 171 -18.11 -14.96 -19.84
N GLN A 172 -18.31 -13.79 -20.50
CA GLN A 172 -19.50 -13.11 -21.16
C GLN A 172 -19.09 -11.60 -21.32
N HIS A 173 -19.81 -10.67 -21.96
CA HIS A 173 -19.50 -9.20 -21.85
C HIS A 173 -20.08 -8.54 -20.58
N ASN A 174 -20.05 -9.37 -19.54
CA ASN A 174 -20.80 -9.46 -18.30
C ASN A 174 -20.33 -10.77 -17.62
N THR A 175 -19.02 -11.01 -17.72
CA THR A 175 -18.30 -12.29 -17.73
C THR A 175 -18.52 -13.21 -16.52
N THR A 176 -19.18 -14.38 -16.67
CA THR A 176 -19.39 -15.35 -15.57
C THR A 176 -19.20 -16.85 -16.02
N GLN A 177 -18.62 -17.74 -15.20
CA GLN A 177 -18.17 -19.16 -15.42
C GLN A 177 -17.51 -19.65 -14.07
N SER A 178 -17.40 -20.97 -13.78
CA SER A 178 -17.05 -21.50 -12.42
C SER A 178 -16.64 -22.97 -12.17
N GLY A 179 -15.38 -23.42 -12.38
CA GLY A 179 -14.87 -24.51 -11.49
C GLY A 179 -13.56 -25.26 -11.82
N TYR A 180 -13.21 -26.21 -10.93
CA TYR A 180 -13.17 -27.61 -11.38
C TYR A 180 -14.57 -27.89 -11.95
N LEU A 181 -14.72 -27.71 -13.27
CA LEU A 181 -15.98 -27.64 -14.02
C LEU A 181 -16.96 -26.53 -13.60
N HIS A 182 -16.96 -25.42 -14.34
CA HIS A 182 -18.18 -24.91 -14.98
C HIS A 182 -17.82 -23.97 -16.12
N THR A 183 -18.31 -24.26 -17.33
CA THR A 183 -18.15 -23.45 -18.55
C THR A 183 -19.50 -22.92 -18.99
N ALA A 184 -19.73 -21.61 -18.85
CA ALA A 184 -20.90 -20.93 -19.42
C ALA A 184 -20.53 -20.26 -20.75
N LEU A 185 -21.40 -20.39 -21.74
CA LEU A 185 -21.34 -19.75 -23.06
C LEU A 185 -22.22 -18.48 -23.07
N PRO A 186 -21.99 -17.51 -23.98
CA PRO A 186 -22.60 -16.18 -23.91
C PRO A 186 -24.09 -16.16 -24.32
N SER A 187 -24.84 -15.18 -23.82
CA SER A 187 -26.25 -14.95 -24.16
C SER A 187 -26.59 -13.45 -24.22
N GLY A 188 -27.17 -13.01 -25.34
CA GLY A 188 -27.81 -11.69 -25.52
C GLY A 188 -26.84 -10.54 -25.74
#